data_AF-A0A1Y4AH18-F1
#
_entry.id   AF-A0A1Y4AH18-F1
#
_cell.length_a   1.000
_cell.length_b   1.000
_cell.length_c   1.000
_cell.angle_alpha   90.00
_cell.angle_beta   90.00
_cell.angle_gamma   90.00
#
_symmetry.space_group_name_H-M   'P 1'
#
loop_
_entity.id
_entity.type
_entity.pdbx_description
1 polymer ?
#
loop_
_entity_poly.entity_id
_entity_poly.type
_entity_poly.pdbx_seq_one_letter_code
_entity_poly.pdbx_strand_id
1 'polypeptide(L)' 'MNKNYKRQYRELDDETKKKISQSLKGRSKSYNHTQHISQGLKAYWQNVPSKNKSVESDKADGIM' A
#
# COMPACT_ATOMS: atom_id res chain seq x y z
N MET A 1 -27.09 -6.88 -4.60
CA MET A 1 -25.96 -7.25 -3.71
C MET A 1 -24.91 -6.15 -3.77
N ASN A 2 -24.77 -5.35 -2.71
CA ASN A 2 -23.72 -4.32 -2.66
C ASN A 2 -22.37 -5.00 -2.41
N LYS A 3 -21.55 -5.12 -3.46
CA LYS A 3 -20.20 -5.66 -3.34
C LYS A 3 -19.31 -4.57 -2.75
N ASN A 4 -18.79 -4.80 -1.54
CA ASN A 4 -17.82 -3.90 -0.93
C ASN A 4 -16.43 -4.20 -1.51
N TYR A 5 -16.03 -3.42 -2.52
CA TYR A 5 -14.73 -3.56 -3.19
C TYR A 5 -13.55 -2.99 -2.38
N LYS A 6 -13.81 -2.40 -1.20
CA LYS A 6 -12.75 -1.84 -0.36
C LYS A 6 -12.03 -2.97 0.38
N ARG A 7 -10.72 -2.80 0.54
CA ARG A 7 -9.87 -3.72 1.30
C ARG A 7 -10.33 -3.77 2.75
N GLN A 8 -10.51 -4.99 3.25
CA GLN A 8 -10.78 -5.24 4.66
C GLN A 8 -9.49 -5.23 5.49
N TYR A 9 -8.36 -5.61 4.87
CA TYR A 9 -7.04 -5.65 5.50
C TYR A 9 -5.94 -5.18 4.55
N ARG A 10 -4.80 -4.76 5.11
CA ARG A 10 -3.65 -4.27 4.32
C ARG A 10 -3.00 -5.37 3.46
N GLU A 11 -2.85 -6.56 4.03
CA GLU A 11 -2.12 -7.67 3.44
C GLU A 11 -2.89 -8.31 2.27
N LEU A 12 -2.15 -8.59 1.19
CA LEU A 12 -2.59 -9.38 0.04
C LEU A 12 -1.91 -10.74 0.04
N ASP A 13 -2.56 -11.70 -0.62
CA ASP A 13 -1.92 -12.94 -1.04
C ASP A 13 -0.80 -12.68 -2.07
N ASP A 14 0.16 -13.59 -2.11
CA ASP A 14 1.36 -13.42 -2.94
C ASP A 14 1.08 -13.54 -4.43
N GLU A 15 0.07 -14.32 -4.83
CA GLU A 15 -0.36 -14.44 -6.22
C GLU A 15 -0.91 -13.10 -6.74
N THR A 16 -1.76 -12.43 -5.95
CA THR A 16 -2.28 -11.10 -6.28
C THR A 16 -1.17 -10.06 -6.33
N LYS A 17 -0.21 -10.07 -5.38
CA LYS A 17 0.95 -9.17 -5.44
C LYS A 17 1.74 -9.37 -6.73
N LYS A 18 1.94 -10.62 -7.16
CA LYS A 18 2.62 -10.96 -8.41
C LYS A 18 1.87 -10.42 -9.63
N LYS A 19 0.56 -10.61 -9.71
CA LYS A 19 -0.28 -10.08 -10.81
C LYS A 19 -0.22 -8.56 -10.89
N ILE A 20 -0.30 -7.87 -9.75
CA ILE A 20 -0.17 -6.41 -9.69
C ILE A 20 1.20 -5.98 -10.19
N SER A 21 2.29 -6.58 -9.66
CA SER A 21 3.66 -6.27 -10.08
C SER A 21 3.85 -6.46 -11.59
N GLN A 22 3.38 -7.57 -12.14
CA GLN A 22 3.42 -7.84 -13.59
C GLN A 22 2.67 -6.77 -14.38
N SER A 23 1.47 -6.37 -13.97
CA SER A 23 0.67 -5.34 -14.66
C SER A 23 1.29 -3.94 -14.63
N LEU A 24 2.10 -3.64 -13.62
CA LEU A 24 2.77 -2.35 -13.43
C LEU A 24 4.14 -2.29 -14.09
N LYS A 25 4.69 -3.42 -14.54
CA LYS A 25 6.00 -3.50 -15.19
C LYS A 25 6.08 -2.55 -16.39
N GLY A 26 7.17 -1.79 -16.48
CA GLY A 26 7.43 -0.86 -17.58
C GLY A 26 6.67 0.48 -17.51
N ARG A 27 5.84 0.71 -16.47
CA ARG A 27 5.16 1.99 -16.27
C ARG A 27 6.00 2.93 -15.43
N SER A 28 6.67 3.89 -16.07
CA SER A 28 7.39 4.96 -15.38
C SER A 28 6.43 6.00 -14.80
N LYS A 29 6.85 6.66 -13.71
CA LYS A 29 6.12 7.75 -13.07
C LYS A 29 7.09 8.89 -12.82
N SER A 30 6.64 10.13 -13.00
CA SER A 30 7.43 11.29 -12.61
C SER A 30 7.58 11.37 -11.09
N TYR A 31 8.60 12.08 -10.62
CA TYR A 31 8.84 12.27 -9.19
C TYR A 31 7.62 12.91 -8.47
N ASN A 32 7.04 13.96 -9.05
CA ASN A 32 5.87 14.60 -8.45
C ASN A 32 4.67 13.62 -8.35
N HIS A 33 4.48 12.76 -9.37
CA HIS A 33 3.45 11.73 -9.34
C HIS A 33 3.67 10.68 -8.25
N THR A 34 4.92 10.26 -8.02
CA THR A 34 5.23 9.30 -6.95
C THR A 34 5.00 9.90 -5.56
N GLN A 35 5.30 11.19 -5.36
CA GLN A 35 5.03 11.90 -4.10
C GLN A 35 3.53 11.93 -3.79
N HIS A 36 2.69 12.33 -4.75
CA HIS A 36 1.23 12.35 -4.55
C HIS A 36 0.65 10.96 -4.29
N ILE A 37 1.12 9.92 -5.01
CA ILE A 37 0.72 8.54 -4.75
C ILE A 37 1.11 8.12 -3.32
N SER A 38 2.33 8.43 -2.87
CA SER A 38 2.80 8.11 -1.52
C SER A 38 1.92 8.76 -0.45
N GLN A 39 1.61 10.05 -0.59
CA GLN A 39 0.73 10.76 0.33
C GLN A 39 -0.67 10.16 0.38
N GLY A 40 -1.26 9.86 -0.78
CA GLY A 40 -2.57 9.22 -0.88
C GLY A 40 -2.60 7.83 -0.24
N LEU A 41 -1.55 7.02 -0.44
CA LEU A 41 -1.42 5.70 0.17
C LEU A 41 -1.31 5.80 1.70
N LYS A 42 -0.49 6.72 2.23
CA LYS A 42 -0.37 6.94 3.68
C LYS A 42 -1.73 7.25 4.30
N ALA A 43 -2.49 8.17 3.72
CA ALA A 43 -3.82 8.54 4.20
C ALA A 43 -4.83 7.37 4.10
N TYR A 44 -4.82 6.65 2.98
CA TYR A 44 -5.69 5.50 2.78
C TYR A 44 -5.44 4.39 3.82
N TRP A 45 -4.17 4.06 4.07
CA TRP A 45 -3.81 2.97 4.98
C TRP A 45 -4.13 3.25 6.44
N GLN A 46 -4.27 4.51 6.88
CA GLN A 46 -4.71 4.82 8.25
C GLN A 46 -6.07 4.18 8.59
N ASN A 47 -6.94 4.04 7.60
CA ASN A 47 -8.30 3.52 7.78
C ASN A 47 -8.44 2.01 7.50
N VAL A 48 -7.36 1.33 7.12
CA VAL A 48 -7.38 -0.11 6.80
C VAL A 48 -6.47 -0.86 7.78
N PRO A 49 -6.99 -1.78 8.60
CA PRO A 49 -6.20 -2.48 9.59
C PRO A 49 -5.23 -3.49 8.98
N SER A 50 -4.07 -3.69 9.62
CA SER A 50 -3.18 -4.82 9.35
C SER A 50 -3.69 -6.07 10.06
N LYS A 51 -3.55 -7.23 9.42
CA LYS A 51 -3.81 -8.54 10.05
C LYS A 51 -2.79 -8.88 11.14
N ASN A 52 -1.57 -8.36 11.01
CA ASN A 52 -0.46 -8.65 11.92
C ASN A 52 -0.30 -7.47 12.90
N LYS A 53 -1.24 -7.30 13.82
CA LYS A 53 -1.10 -6.29 14.88
C LYS A 53 -0.08 -6.77 15.92
N SER A 54 1.21 -6.64 15.62
CA SER A 54 2.32 -6.73 16.60
C SER A 54 3.68 -6.50 15.95
N VAL A 55 3.97 -5.28 15.48
CA VAL A 55 5.32 -4.69 15.62
C VAL A 55 5.13 -3.18 15.77
N GLU A 56 5.54 -2.67 16.92
CA GLU A 56 5.45 -1.27 17.34
C GLU A 56 6.08 -0.28 16.37
N SER A 57 5.52 0.92 16.45
CA SER A 57 5.76 2.16 15.74
C SER A 57 7.12 2.83 15.98
N ASP A 58 8.18 2.08 16.28
CA ASP A 58 9.41 2.68 16.85
C ASP A 58 10.68 2.37 16.05
N LYS A 59 10.70 2.54 14.72
CA LYS A 59 11.94 2.76 13.93
C LYS A 59 11.64 3.49 12.62
N ALA A 60 11.35 4.78 12.69
CA ALA A 60 11.39 5.65 11.51
C ALA A 60 11.99 7.01 11.86
N ASP A 61 13.14 7.01 12.53
CA ASP A 61 14.07 8.14 12.52
C ASP A 61 15.42 7.65 12.03
N GLY A 62 15.85 8.20 10.90
CA GLY A 62 17.20 8.08 10.37
C GLY A 62 17.38 7.07 9.25
N ILE A 63 17.23 7.53 7.99
CA ILE A 63 18.34 7.65 7.02
C ILE A 63 17.98 8.81 6.08
N MET A 64 18.74 9.92 6.18
CA MET A 64 18.97 10.84 5.06
C MET A 64 19.94 10.20 4.09
#